data_AF-A0A533RF22-F1
#
_entry.id   AF-A0A533RF22-F1
#
_cell.length_a   1.000
_cell.length_b   1.000
_cell.length_c   1.000
_cell.angle_alpha   90.00
_cell.angle_beta   90.00
_cell.angle_gamma   90.00
#
_symmetry.space_group_name_H-M   'P 1'
#
loop_
_entity.id
_entity.type
_entity.pdbx_description
1 polymer ?
#
loop_
_entity_poly.entity_id
_entity_poly.type
_entity_poly.pdbx_seq_one_letter_code
_entity_poly.pdbx_strand_id
1 'polypeptide(L)' 'MPRLLYLLVLIALLTLLAACTRRMAPFAPHRTNSDFHRTAQTNQACLGCHEIKKISRGHGASDDCLRCHRILQGE' A
#
# COMPACT_ATOMS: atom_id res chain seq x y z
N MET A 1 -28.24 -2.65 -28.84
CA MET A 1 -26.75 -2.67 -28.83
C MET A 1 -26.10 -1.46 -28.14
N PRO A 2 -26.49 -0.18 -28.36
CA PRO A 2 -25.76 0.95 -27.77
C PRO A 2 -25.85 1.00 -26.24
N ARG A 3 -27.00 0.61 -25.65
CA ARG A 3 -27.18 0.54 -24.19
C ARG A 3 -26.21 -0.40 -23.48
N LEU A 4 -25.88 -1.54 -24.11
CA LEU A 4 -24.92 -2.49 -23.56
C LEU A 4 -23.49 -1.92 -23.59
N LEU A 5 -23.13 -1.24 -24.69
CA LEU A 5 -21.85 -0.56 -24.82
C LEU A 5 -21.67 0.53 -23.75
N TYR A 6 -22.69 1.38 -23.55
CA TYR A 6 -22.65 2.41 -22.51
C TYR A 6 -22.50 1.82 -21.11
N LEU A 7 -23.20 0.70 -20.82
CA LEU A 7 -23.08 0.02 -19.53
C LEU A 7 -21.66 -0.51 -19.30
N LEU A 8 -21.05 -1.14 -20.31
CA LEU A 8 -19.69 -1.67 -20.22
C LEU A 8 -18.65 -0.55 -20.01
N VAL A 9 -18.80 0.56 -20.73
CA VAL A 9 -17.93 1.74 -20.56
C VAL A 9 -18.07 2.32 -19.15
N LEU A 10 -19.29 2.41 -18.62
CA LEU A 10 -19.53 2.92 -17.27
C LEU A 10 -18.92 2.02 -16.19
N ILE A 11 -19.06 0.69 -16.35
CA ILE A 11 -18.44 -0.30 -15.46
C ILE A 11 -16.91 -0.17 -15.52
N ALA A 12 -16.33 -0.08 -16.72
CA ALA A 12 -14.89 0.09 -16.88
C ALA A 12 -14.40 1.36 -16.15
N LEU A 13 -15.09 2.49 -16.31
CA LEU A 13 -14.75 3.73 -15.62
C LEU A 13 -14.82 3.59 -14.09
N LEU A 14 -15.86 2.94 -13.57
CA LEU A 14 -16.03 2.71 -12.13
C LEU A 14 -14.92 1.81 -11.56
N THR A 15 -14.49 0.79 -12.31
CA THR A 15 -13.38 -0.08 -11.88
C THR A 15 -12.03 0.65 -11.86
N LEU A 16 -11.79 1.57 -12.81
CA LEU A 16 -10.60 2.41 -12.83
C LEU A 16 -10.56 3.38 -11.64
N LEU A 17 -11.68 4.02 -11.31
CA LEU A 17 -11.81 4.91 -10.16
C LEU A 17 -11.60 4.16 -8.83
N ALA A 18 -12.09 2.93 -8.71
CA ALA A 18 -11.87 2.10 -7.52
C ALA A 18 -10.39 1.69 -7.34
N ALA A 19 -9.62 1.56 -8.43
CA ALA A 19 -8.20 1.20 -8.37
C ALA A 19 -7.32 2.33 -7.80
N CYS A 20 -7.70 3.60 -7.97
CA CYS A 20 -6.95 4.76 -7.45
C CYS A 20 -6.91 4.85 -5.92
N THR A 21 -7.72 4.06 -5.21
CA THR A 21 -7.70 3.99 -3.74
C THR A 21 -6.61 3.08 -3.18
N ARG A 22 -5.92 2.32 -4.04
CA ARG A 22 -4.87 1.39 -3.59
C ARG A 22 -3.57 2.15 -3.34
N ARG A 23 -2.99 1.92 -2.17
CA ARG A 23 -1.68 2.45 -1.77
C ARG A 23 -0.61 2.04 -2.77
N MET A 24 0.11 3.02 -3.29
CA MET A 24 1.10 2.84 -4.34
C MET A 24 2.50 2.78 -3.72
N ALA A 25 3.15 1.62 -3.82
CA ALA A 25 4.48 1.38 -3.25
C ALA A 25 5.53 2.46 -3.61
N PRO A 26 5.62 2.99 -4.84
CA PRO A 26 6.61 4.01 -5.20
C PRO A 26 6.49 5.34 -4.44
N PHE A 27 5.31 5.64 -3.90
CA PHE A 27 5.04 6.87 -3.15
C PHE A 27 5.00 6.64 -1.64
N ALA A 28 5.23 5.41 -1.18
CA ALA A 28 5.30 5.12 0.24
C ALA A 28 6.64 5.59 0.80
N PRO A 29 6.68 6.10 2.05
CA PRO A 29 7.95 6.44 2.69
C PRO A 29 8.83 5.20 2.81
N HIS A 30 10.09 5.35 2.45
CA HIS A 30 11.09 4.29 2.58
C HIS A 30 11.45 4.06 4.05
N ARG A 31 11.81 2.81 4.37
CA ARG A 31 12.39 2.48 5.68
C ARG A 31 13.83 2.97 5.73
N THR A 32 14.21 3.56 6.86
CA THR A 32 15.60 3.91 7.14
C THR A 32 16.46 2.64 7.11
N ASN A 33 17.62 2.69 6.45
CA ASN A 33 18.57 1.58 6.41
C ASN A 33 19.34 1.45 7.74
N SER A 34 18.67 0.99 8.79
CA SER A 34 19.25 0.70 10.10
C SER A 34 19.21 -0.80 10.42
N ASP A 35 20.00 -1.26 11.38
CA ASP A 35 20.04 -2.68 11.77
C ASP A 35 18.67 -3.22 12.20
N PHE A 36 17.90 -2.42 12.94
CA PHE A 36 16.54 -2.75 13.34
C PHE A 36 15.61 -2.96 12.14
N HIS A 37 15.66 -2.06 11.14
CA HIS A 37 14.82 -2.21 9.96
C HIS A 37 15.28 -3.34 9.03
N ARG A 38 16.59 -3.59 8.94
CA ARG A 38 17.16 -4.71 8.16
C ARG A 38 16.73 -6.06 8.70
N THR A 39 16.64 -6.19 10.02
CA THR A 39 16.22 -7.42 10.72
C THR A 39 14.69 -7.58 10.80
N ALA A 40 13.92 -6.48 10.75
CA ALA A 40 12.47 -6.52 10.68
C ALA A 40 11.96 -6.95 9.28
N GLN A 41 11.85 -8.26 9.08
CA GLN A 41 11.41 -8.88 7.81
C GLN A 41 9.99 -9.44 7.85
N THR A 42 9.18 -9.08 8.86
CA THR A 42 7.77 -9.46 8.94
C THR A 42 6.91 -8.28 9.38
N ASN A 43 5.62 -8.27 9.01
CA ASN A 43 4.68 -7.25 9.49
C ASN A 43 4.59 -7.25 11.02
N GLN A 44 4.64 -8.44 11.64
CA GLN A 44 4.59 -8.56 13.09
C GLN A 44 5.78 -7.89 13.78
N ALA A 45 6.98 -7.96 13.19
CA ALA A 45 8.15 -7.25 13.71
C ALA A 45 7.96 -5.72 13.64
N CYS A 46 7.31 -5.21 12.58
CA CYS A 46 6.96 -3.80 12.48
C CYS A 46 5.97 -3.38 13.58
N LEU A 47 4.95 -4.21 13.84
CA LEU A 47 3.92 -3.97 14.86
C LEU A 47 4.45 -3.96 16.30
N GLY A 48 5.65 -4.48 16.54
CA GLY A 48 6.29 -4.43 17.87
C GLY A 48 6.58 -3.00 18.34
N CYS A 49 6.85 -2.08 17.40
CA CYS A 49 7.11 -0.67 17.69
C CYS A 49 6.09 0.28 17.04
N HIS A 50 5.48 -0.12 15.92
CA HIS A 50 4.59 0.74 15.14
C HIS A 50 3.12 0.39 15.36
N GLU A 51 2.39 1.33 15.96
CA GLU A 51 0.94 1.25 16.06
C GLU A 51 0.29 1.84 14.79
N ILE A 52 -0.07 0.97 13.84
CA ILE A 52 -0.59 1.35 12.52
C ILE A 52 -1.74 2.38 12.61
N LYS A 53 -2.67 2.20 13.55
CA LYS A 53 -3.82 3.11 13.75
C LYS A 53 -3.42 4.53 14.15
N LYS A 54 -2.25 4.72 14.78
CA LYS A 54 -1.71 6.04 15.13
C LYS A 54 -0.93 6.67 13.98
N ILE A 55 -0.35 5.86 13.10
CA ILE A 55 0.53 6.32 12.01
C ILE A 55 -0.26 6.78 10.79
N SER A 56 -1.40 6.12 10.48
CA SER A 56 -2.22 6.49 9.33
C SER A 56 -3.66 6.01 9.46
N ARG A 57 -4.61 6.85 9.03
CA ARG A 57 -6.03 6.47 8.93
C ARG A 57 -6.32 5.52 7.76
N GLY A 58 -5.38 5.36 6.83
CA GLY A 58 -5.54 4.56 5.61
C GLY A 58 -4.98 3.14 5.69
N HIS A 59 -4.40 2.74 6.82
CA HIS A 59 -3.87 1.39 7.01
C HIS A 59 -4.80 0.51 7.84
N GLY A 60 -4.98 -0.73 7.39
CA GLY A 60 -5.58 -1.83 8.14
C GLY A 60 -4.55 -2.69 8.86
N ALA A 61 -5.02 -3.50 9.81
CA ALA A 61 -4.15 -4.37 10.61
C ALA A 61 -3.49 -5.51 9.80
N SER A 62 -4.07 -5.88 8.66
CA SER A 62 -3.61 -6.96 7.78
C SER A 62 -2.74 -6.49 6.61
N ASP A 63 -2.33 -5.21 6.61
CA ASP A 63 -1.54 -4.70 5.50
C ASP A 63 -0.13 -5.29 5.46
N ASP A 64 0.37 -5.48 4.24
CA ASP A 64 1.77 -5.83 4.02
C ASP A 64 2.63 -4.57 3.99
N CYS A 65 3.29 -4.30 5.12
CA CYS A 65 4.19 -3.17 5.29
C CYS A 65 5.38 -3.25 4.32
N LEU A 66 5.90 -4.45 4.07
CA LEU A 66 7.14 -4.67 3.32
C LEU A 66 6.95 -4.54 1.82
N ARG A 67 5.71 -4.76 1.34
CA ARG A 67 5.35 -4.54 -0.06
C ARG A 67 5.60 -3.09 -0.50
N CYS A 68 5.30 -2.13 0.36
CA CYS A 68 5.37 -0.69 0.08
C CYS A 68 6.60 -0.02 0.73
N HIS A 69 6.87 -0.29 2.00
CA HIS A 69 7.92 0.38 2.76
C HIS A 69 9.25 -0.37 2.62
N ARG A 70 9.94 -0.18 1.50
CA ARG A 70 11.23 -0.82 1.24
C ARG A 70 12.38 -0.02 1.85
N ILE A 71 13.46 -0.72 2.17
CA ILE A 71 14.76 -0.07 2.42
C ILE A 71 15.36 0.14 1.03
N LEU A 72 15.70 1.38 0.69
CA LEU A 72 16.50 1.64 -0.50
C LEU A 72 17.95 1.25 -0.21
N GLN A 73 18.52 0.39 -1.05
CA GLN A 73 19.94 0.06 -1.00
C GLN A 73 20.66 0.93 -2.03
N GLY A 74 21.13 2.09 -1.60
CA GLY A 74 21.93 3.01 -2.43
C GLY A 74 21.17 3.62 -3.60
N GLU A 75 21.65 4.78 -4.04
CA GLU A 75 21.52 5.22 -5.43
C GLU A 75 22.72 4.68 -6.21
#